data_AF-A0A928CXU7-F1
#
_entry.id   AF-A0A928CXU7-F1
#
_cell.length_a   1.000
_cell.length_b   1.000
_cell.length_c   1.000
_cell.angle_alpha   90.00
_cell.angle_beta   90.00
_cell.angle_gamma   90.00
#
_symmetry.space_group_name_H-M   'P 1'
#
loop_
_entity.id
_entity.type
_entity.pdbx_description
1 polymer ?
#
loop_
_entity_poly.entity_id
_entity_poly.type
_entity_poly.pdbx_seq_one_letter_code
_entity_poly.pdbx_strand_id
1 'polypeptide(L)'
;MKRDNFTLIEILGVVALIIILLVIAVGAYTYAMDSSKEKSTKATIARLDNGFKVLQDKGLLVRTTAMTGNKEGFVTVKFDAENRKIVIGNTELTAETFKLFAKAIDADSADGITDDAGYFCDGWDQQMYFRFPGKFNRGGFDIISPGSDGAFGEENSEFPVIDIAKYKDSTDGEAICDDVANFL
;
A
#
# COMPACT_ATOMS: atom_id res chain seq x y z
N MET A 1 14.14 43.07 43.56
CA MET A 1 13.85 42.06 42.53
C MET A 1 15.17 41.40 42.16
N LYS A 2 15.44 40.18 42.64
CA LYS A 2 16.71 39.48 42.40
C LYS A 2 16.61 38.87 41.00
N ARG A 3 17.51 39.25 40.08
CA ARG A 3 17.65 38.60 38.77
C ARG A 3 18.58 37.42 38.99
N ASP A 4 18.04 36.21 38.91
CA ASP A 4 18.86 35.01 38.84
C ASP A 4 19.40 34.92 37.41
N ASN A 5 20.72 35.10 37.27
CA ASN A 5 21.38 35.07 35.98
C ASN A 5 21.71 33.60 35.67
N PHE A 6 20.99 33.01 34.71
CA PHE A 6 21.31 31.67 34.22
C PHE A 6 22.71 31.63 33.63
N THR A 7 23.49 30.61 34.02
CA THR A 7 24.81 30.39 33.45
C THR A 7 24.72 29.74 32.08
N LEU A 8 25.71 30.01 31.22
CA LEU A 8 25.79 29.46 29.86
C LEU A 8 25.72 27.92 29.85
N ILE A 9 26.26 27.28 30.89
CA ILE A 9 26.26 25.81 31.03
C ILE A 9 24.87 25.24 31.37
N GLU A 10 24.07 25.96 32.17
CA GLU A 10 22.71 25.53 32.51
C GLU A 10 21.78 25.60 31.29
N ILE A 11 21.88 26.69 30.51
CA ILE A 11 21.11 26.81 29.26
C ILE A 11 21.56 25.76 28.24
N LEU A 12 22.87 25.49 28.13
CA LEU A 12 23.38 24.45 27.24
C LEU A 12 22.88 23.05 27.64
N GLY A 13 22.85 22.74 28.94
CA GLY A 13 22.30 21.49 29.46
C GLY A 13 20.81 21.32 29.14
N VAL A 14 20.01 22.38 29.32
CA VAL A 14 18.57 22.35 28.99
C VAL A 14 18.34 22.18 27.50
N VAL A 15 19.08 22.91 26.65
CA VAL A 15 18.96 22.79 25.18
C VAL A 15 19.37 21.39 24.72
N ALA A 16 20.44 20.82 25.27
CA ALA A 16 20.87 19.46 24.96
C ALA A 16 19.78 18.43 25.31
N LEU A 17 19.13 18.57 26.48
CA LEU A 17 18.03 17.70 26.88
C LEU A 17 16.80 17.84 25.96
N ILE A 18 16.45 19.06 25.55
CA ILE A 18 15.34 19.30 24.61
C ILE A 18 15.62 18.62 23.27
N ILE A 19 16.85 18.76 22.73
CA ILE A 19 17.22 18.15 21.44
C ILE A 19 17.13 16.63 21.52
N ILE A 20 17.65 16.02 22.59
CA ILE A 20 17.60 14.56 22.78
C ILE A 20 16.15 14.07 22.87
N LEU A 21 15.30 14.78 23.63
CA LEU A 21 13.88 14.43 23.76
C LEU A 21 13.14 14.52 22.43
N LEU A 22 13.41 15.56 21.63
CA LEU A 22 12.80 15.72 20.31
C LEU A 22 13.18 14.57 19.37
N VAL A 23 14.46 14.15 19.35
CA VAL A 23 14.91 13.04 18.49
C VAL A 23 14.20 11.73 18.85
N ILE A 24 14.12 11.41 20.15
CA ILE A 24 13.44 10.19 20.62
C ILE A 24 11.94 10.24 20.30
N ALA A 25 11.30 11.39 20.55
CA ALA A 25 9.88 11.57 20.31
C ALA A 25 9.52 11.42 18.82
N VAL A 26 10.33 12.00 17.92
CA VAL A 26 10.14 11.86 16.47
C VAL A 26 10.30 10.40 16.05
N GLY A 27 11.38 9.72 16.47
CA GLY A 27 11.60 8.32 16.08
C GLY A 27 10.47 7.37 16.51
N ALA A 28 9.98 7.50 17.74
CA ALA A 28 8.87 6.69 18.24
C ALA A 28 7.54 7.01 17.51
N TYR A 29 7.30 8.29 17.18
CA TYR A 29 6.13 8.71 16.43
C TYR A 29 6.15 8.13 15.01
N THR A 30 7.26 8.26 14.28
CA THR A 30 7.39 7.74 12.91
C THR A 30 7.16 6.23 12.87
N TYR A 31 7.80 5.47 13.77
CA TYR A 31 7.62 4.02 13.85
C TYR A 31 6.17 3.60 14.12
N ALA A 32 5.51 4.25 15.09
CA ALA A 32 4.12 3.95 15.40
C ALA A 32 3.18 4.28 14.23
N MET A 33 3.49 5.35 13.50
CA MET A 33 2.74 5.77 12.33
C MET A 33 2.94 4.80 11.17
N ASP A 34 4.17 4.39 10.86
CA ASP A 34 4.45 3.38 9.83
C ASP A 34 3.77 2.05 10.13
N SER A 35 3.82 1.59 11.38
CA SER A 35 3.08 0.39 11.81
C SER A 35 1.57 0.54 11.65
N SER A 36 1.02 1.75 11.84
CA SER A 36 -0.40 2.03 11.60
C SER A 36 -0.73 2.02 10.11
N LYS A 37 0.15 2.57 9.27
CA LYS A 37 -0.02 2.62 7.82
C LYS A 37 0.03 1.22 7.22
N GLU A 38 0.99 0.39 7.63
CA GLU A 38 1.08 -1.02 7.22
C GLU A 38 -0.19 -1.80 7.56
N LYS A 39 -0.76 -1.59 8.76
CA LYS A 39 -2.06 -2.19 9.15
C LYS A 39 -3.21 -1.73 8.26
N SER A 40 -3.24 -0.44 7.92
CA SER A 40 -4.22 0.10 6.98
C SER A 40 -4.09 -0.56 5.61
N THR A 41 -2.85 -0.67 5.09
CA THR A 41 -2.54 -1.34 3.83
C THR A 41 -3.02 -2.80 3.83
N LYS A 42 -2.74 -3.55 4.89
CA LYS A 42 -3.22 -4.94 5.05
C LYS A 42 -4.75 -5.02 5.05
N ALA A 43 -5.44 -4.06 5.64
CA ALA A 43 -6.89 -3.99 5.61
C ALA A 43 -7.43 -3.67 4.20
N THR A 44 -6.81 -2.74 3.48
CA THR A 44 -7.14 -2.43 2.08
C THR A 44 -6.93 -3.65 1.18
N ILE A 45 -5.79 -4.34 1.32
CA ILE A 45 -5.53 -5.61 0.61
C ILE A 45 -6.64 -6.61 0.88
N ALA A 46 -7.01 -6.84 2.15
CA ALA A 46 -8.07 -7.79 2.49
C ALA A 46 -9.44 -7.44 1.86
N ARG A 47 -9.77 -6.15 1.78
CA ARG A 47 -10.98 -5.67 1.11
C ARG A 47 -10.92 -5.95 -0.39
N LEU A 48 -9.81 -5.58 -1.05
CA LEU A 48 -9.58 -5.86 -2.46
C LEU A 48 -9.61 -7.35 -2.75
N ASP A 49 -9.02 -8.17 -1.89
CA ASP A 49 -9.04 -9.63 -1.97
C ASP A 49 -10.48 -10.18 -2.01
N ASN A 50 -11.35 -9.69 -1.12
CA ASN A 50 -12.77 -10.06 -1.13
C ASN A 50 -13.48 -9.58 -2.41
N GLY A 51 -13.22 -8.34 -2.82
CA GLY A 51 -13.76 -7.77 -4.05
C GLY A 51 -13.42 -8.61 -5.27
N PHE A 52 -12.14 -8.88 -5.49
CA PHE A 52 -11.67 -9.65 -6.65
C PHE A 52 -12.06 -11.12 -6.58
N LYS A 53 -12.14 -11.75 -5.40
CA LYS A 53 -12.69 -13.11 -5.24
C LYS A 53 -14.13 -13.19 -5.74
N VAL A 54 -14.99 -12.24 -5.36
CA VAL A 54 -16.38 -12.21 -5.84
C VAL A 54 -16.44 -12.08 -7.37
N LEU A 55 -15.56 -11.27 -7.97
CA LEU A 55 -15.50 -11.16 -9.43
C LEU A 55 -14.96 -12.43 -10.09
N GLN A 56 -13.96 -13.06 -9.48
CA GLN A 56 -13.38 -14.32 -9.96
C GLN A 56 -14.42 -15.44 -9.95
N ASP A 57 -15.14 -15.62 -8.84
CA ASP A 57 -16.18 -16.64 -8.68
C ASP A 57 -17.33 -16.49 -9.69
N LYS A 58 -17.59 -15.25 -10.13
CA LYS A 58 -18.58 -14.94 -11.16
C LYS A 58 -18.02 -15.01 -12.59
N GLY A 59 -16.71 -15.26 -12.76
CA GLY A 59 -16.04 -15.24 -14.06
C GLY A 59 -15.98 -13.85 -14.70
N LEU A 60 -16.11 -12.79 -13.89
CA LEU A 60 -16.11 -11.39 -14.31
C LEU A 60 -14.73 -10.72 -14.16
N LEU A 61 -13.79 -11.37 -13.49
CA LEU A 61 -12.44 -10.85 -13.32
C LEU A 61 -11.65 -10.95 -14.64
N VAL A 62 -11.05 -9.83 -15.05
CA VAL A 62 -10.34 -9.71 -16.34
C VAL A 62 -8.85 -9.96 -16.17
N ARG A 63 -8.25 -10.62 -17.17
CA ARG A 63 -6.81 -10.86 -17.20
C ARG A 63 -6.06 -9.56 -17.42
N THR A 64 -5.03 -9.33 -16.61
CA THR A 64 -4.13 -8.20 -16.76
C THR A 64 -3.12 -8.49 -17.86
N THR A 65 -2.66 -7.44 -18.54
CA THR A 65 -1.70 -7.53 -19.63
C THR A 65 -0.58 -6.55 -19.39
N ALA A 66 0.62 -6.88 -19.89
CA ALA A 66 1.77 -5.98 -19.82
C ALA A 66 1.47 -4.65 -20.52
N MET A 67 1.90 -3.56 -19.91
CA MET A 67 1.78 -2.20 -20.45
C MET A 67 3.16 -1.64 -20.75
N THR A 68 3.23 -0.57 -21.54
CA THR A 68 4.49 0.14 -21.77
C THR A 68 5.07 0.63 -20.44
N GLY A 69 6.26 0.18 -20.07
CA GLY A 69 6.89 0.47 -18.76
C GLY A 69 6.73 -0.66 -17.74
N ASN A 70 5.56 -1.30 -17.67
CA ASN A 70 5.29 -2.44 -16.77
C ASN A 70 5.12 -3.75 -17.58
N LYS A 71 6.25 -4.45 -17.77
CA LYS A 71 6.28 -5.69 -18.57
C LYS A 71 5.71 -6.91 -17.84
N GLU A 72 5.57 -6.81 -16.52
CA GLU A 72 5.20 -7.94 -15.67
C GLU A 72 3.68 -8.16 -15.54
N GLY A 73 2.90 -7.24 -16.10
CA GLY A 73 1.44 -7.34 -16.18
C GLY A 73 0.74 -6.99 -14.88
N PHE A 74 1.43 -6.32 -13.96
CA PHE A 74 0.79 -5.62 -12.86
C PHE A 74 0.14 -4.34 -13.38
N VAL A 75 -1.06 -4.03 -12.91
CA VAL A 75 -1.80 -2.82 -13.30
C VAL A 75 -2.48 -2.22 -12.08
N THR A 76 -2.76 -0.92 -12.14
CA THR A 76 -3.55 -0.25 -11.12
C THR A 76 -5.04 -0.54 -11.32
N VAL A 77 -5.81 -0.38 -10.24
CA VAL A 77 -7.26 -0.51 -10.26
C VAL A 77 -7.89 0.79 -9.83
N LYS A 78 -8.77 1.31 -10.68
CA LYS A 78 -9.55 2.53 -10.43
C LYS A 78 -10.99 2.16 -10.10
N PHE A 79 -11.46 2.64 -8.97
CA PHE A 79 -12.84 2.60 -8.53
C PHE A 79 -13.48 3.98 -8.76
N ASP A 80 -14.26 4.09 -9.82
CA ASP A 80 -14.97 5.32 -10.18
C ASP A 80 -16.40 5.24 -9.64
N ALA A 81 -16.59 5.79 -8.44
CA ALA A 81 -17.89 5.77 -7.75
C ALA A 81 -18.95 6.61 -8.46
N GLU A 82 -18.55 7.74 -9.06
CA GLU A 82 -19.44 8.68 -9.74
C GLU A 82 -20.06 8.04 -10.99
N ASN A 83 -19.21 7.42 -11.82
CA ASN A 83 -19.65 6.77 -13.06
C ASN A 83 -20.04 5.30 -12.85
N ARG A 84 -19.87 4.77 -11.63
CA ARG A 84 -20.14 3.38 -11.26
C ARG A 84 -19.36 2.39 -12.12
N LYS A 85 -18.06 2.63 -12.26
CA LYS A 85 -17.15 1.83 -13.08
C LYS A 85 -15.97 1.32 -12.26
N ILE A 86 -15.46 0.17 -12.68
CA ILE A 86 -14.15 -0.33 -12.23
C ILE A 86 -13.28 -0.44 -13.47
N VAL A 87 -12.07 0.10 -13.39
CA VAL A 87 -11.10 0.01 -14.46
C VAL A 87 -9.89 -0.76 -13.94
N ILE A 88 -9.55 -1.86 -14.60
CA ILE A 88 -8.35 -2.67 -14.30
C ILE A 88 -7.37 -2.47 -15.46
N GLY A 89 -6.30 -1.71 -15.22
CA GLY A 89 -5.42 -1.22 -16.28
C GLY A 89 -6.21 -0.43 -17.32
N ASN A 90 -6.30 -0.96 -18.55
CA ASN A 90 -7.03 -0.35 -19.66
C ASN A 90 -8.43 -0.95 -19.90
N THR A 91 -8.89 -1.84 -19.01
CA THR A 91 -10.17 -2.55 -19.20
C THR A 91 -11.23 -1.98 -18.27
N GLU A 92 -12.25 -1.34 -18.83
CA GLU A 92 -13.45 -0.96 -18.09
C GLU A 92 -14.37 -2.18 -17.88
N LEU A 93 -14.80 -2.38 -16.64
CA LEU A 93 -15.75 -3.42 -16.27
C LEU A 93 -17.18 -2.86 -16.26
N THR A 94 -18.16 -3.78 -16.33
CA THR A 94 -19.58 -3.43 -16.41
C THR A 94 -20.10 -2.81 -15.10
N ALA A 95 -21.20 -2.07 -15.19
CA ALA A 95 -21.87 -1.51 -14.00
C ALA A 95 -22.39 -2.60 -13.02
N GLU A 96 -22.67 -3.81 -13.51
CA GLU A 96 -23.00 -4.97 -12.67
C GLU A 96 -21.79 -5.40 -11.84
N THR A 97 -20.62 -5.49 -12.48
CA THR A 97 -19.34 -5.78 -11.84
C THR A 97 -19.03 -4.76 -10.75
N PHE A 98 -19.25 -3.46 -11.03
CA PHE A 98 -19.11 -2.40 -10.03
C PHE A 98 -19.96 -2.63 -8.79
N LYS A 99 -21.25 -2.96 -8.94
CA LYS A 99 -22.15 -3.19 -7.79
C LYS A 99 -21.70 -4.35 -6.91
N LEU A 100 -21.30 -5.46 -7.54
CA LEU A 100 -20.83 -6.65 -6.83
C LEU A 100 -19.54 -6.36 -6.05
N PHE A 101 -18.60 -5.70 -6.71
CA PHE A 101 -17.33 -5.34 -6.11
C PHE A 101 -17.49 -4.29 -5.00
N ALA A 102 -18.23 -3.21 -5.25
CA ALA A 102 -18.52 -2.16 -4.27
C ALA A 102 -19.15 -2.74 -2.99
N LYS A 103 -20.08 -3.69 -3.14
CA LYS A 103 -20.66 -4.41 -2.00
C LYS A 103 -19.64 -5.30 -1.28
N ALA A 104 -18.76 -5.96 -2.02
CA ALA A 104 -17.77 -6.87 -1.45
C ALA A 104 -16.63 -6.16 -0.70
N ILE A 105 -16.25 -4.95 -1.15
CA ILE A 105 -15.25 -4.13 -0.46
C ILE A 105 -15.85 -3.28 0.67
N ASP A 106 -17.17 -3.34 0.87
CA ASP A 106 -17.92 -2.50 1.80
C ASP A 106 -17.68 -0.99 1.53
N ALA A 107 -17.89 -0.59 0.27
CA ALA A 107 -17.56 0.76 -0.23
C ALA A 107 -18.27 1.88 0.55
N ASP A 108 -19.47 1.62 1.06
CA ASP A 108 -20.24 2.57 1.88
C ASP A 108 -19.56 2.86 3.23
N SER A 109 -18.64 1.99 3.66
CA SER A 109 -17.84 2.10 4.88
C SER A 109 -16.37 2.46 4.60
N ALA A 110 -16.02 2.76 3.33
CA ALA A 110 -14.64 2.83 2.86
C ALA A 110 -14.22 4.25 2.46
N ASP A 111 -14.32 5.20 3.39
CA ASP A 111 -13.57 6.46 3.26
C ASP A 111 -12.06 6.18 3.36
N GLY A 112 -11.29 6.75 2.43
CA GLY A 112 -9.83 6.83 2.52
C GLY A 112 -9.03 5.62 2.02
N ILE A 113 -9.59 4.75 1.15
CA ILE A 113 -8.82 3.67 0.50
C ILE A 113 -8.49 3.94 -0.97
N THR A 114 -8.97 5.07 -1.50
CA THR A 114 -8.65 5.54 -2.85
C THR A 114 -8.16 6.98 -2.83
N ASP A 115 -7.31 7.34 -3.79
CA ASP A 115 -6.98 8.73 -4.08
C ASP A 115 -8.15 9.51 -4.72
N ASP A 116 -7.96 10.81 -4.92
CA ASP A 116 -8.95 11.71 -5.57
C ASP A 116 -9.32 11.27 -7.00
N ALA A 117 -8.45 10.50 -7.66
CA ALA A 117 -8.69 9.95 -8.99
C ALA A 117 -9.39 8.58 -8.96
N GLY A 118 -9.61 8.01 -7.77
CA GLY A 118 -10.27 6.73 -7.53
C GLY A 118 -9.32 5.53 -7.58
N TYR A 119 -8.00 5.70 -7.63
CA TYR A 119 -7.06 4.57 -7.57
C TYR A 119 -6.90 4.09 -6.13
N PHE A 120 -6.85 2.78 -5.93
CA PHE A 120 -6.60 2.24 -4.59
C PHE A 120 -5.19 2.56 -4.11
N CYS A 121 -5.11 3.10 -2.90
CA CYS A 121 -3.86 3.47 -2.26
C CYS A 121 -3.62 2.72 -0.96
N ASP A 122 -2.35 2.60 -0.60
CA ASP A 122 -1.92 2.07 0.68
C ASP A 122 -1.93 3.13 1.79
N GLY A 123 -1.49 2.77 3.00
CA GLY A 123 -1.44 3.70 4.13
C GLY A 123 -0.43 4.85 3.99
N TRP A 124 0.46 4.79 3.00
CA TRP A 124 1.41 5.87 2.66
C TRP A 124 0.94 6.70 1.47
N ASP A 125 -0.33 6.56 1.08
CA ASP A 125 -0.96 7.25 -0.05
C ASP A 125 -0.35 6.85 -1.41
N GLN A 126 0.23 5.67 -1.51
CA GLN A 126 0.83 5.16 -2.74
C GLN A 126 -0.09 4.19 -3.47
N GLN A 127 -0.08 4.25 -4.80
CA GLN A 127 -0.95 3.42 -5.63
C GLN A 127 -0.57 1.93 -5.55
N MET A 128 -1.60 1.10 -5.40
CA MET A 128 -1.46 -0.34 -5.31
C MET A 128 -1.58 -1.01 -6.68
N TYR A 129 -0.90 -2.14 -6.82
CA TYR A 129 -0.84 -2.90 -8.06
C TYR A 129 -1.48 -4.27 -7.93
N PHE A 130 -2.09 -4.69 -9.03
CA PHE A 130 -2.88 -5.91 -9.15
C PHE A 130 -2.46 -6.72 -10.38
N ARG A 131 -2.47 -8.05 -10.27
CA ARG A 131 -2.21 -8.96 -11.40
C ARG A 131 -3.15 -10.16 -11.38
N PHE A 132 -3.81 -10.42 -12.51
CA PHE A 132 -4.63 -11.62 -12.72
C PHE A 132 -4.36 -12.27 -14.09
N PRO A 133 -4.10 -13.58 -14.17
CA PRO A 133 -3.91 -14.50 -13.05
C PRO A 133 -2.67 -14.13 -12.23
N GLY A 134 -2.69 -14.44 -10.93
CA GLY A 134 -1.54 -14.28 -10.04
C GLY A 134 -0.34 -15.10 -10.53
N LYS A 135 0.85 -14.53 -10.36
CA LYS A 135 2.13 -15.20 -10.56
C LYS A 135 2.49 -16.00 -9.32
N PHE A 136 2.34 -15.38 -8.14
CA PHE A 136 2.68 -15.98 -6.86
C PHE A 136 1.48 -16.78 -6.32
N ASN A 137 0.28 -16.18 -6.33
CA ASN A 137 -0.97 -16.85 -5.97
C ASN A 137 -1.54 -17.63 -7.16
N ARG A 138 -1.11 -18.88 -7.32
CA ARG A 138 -1.55 -19.77 -8.40
C ARG A 138 -3.07 -19.98 -8.37
N GLY A 139 -3.73 -19.65 -9.47
CA GLY A 139 -5.19 -19.80 -9.60
C GLY A 139 -5.99 -18.66 -8.95
N GLY A 140 -5.33 -17.66 -8.37
CA GLY A 140 -5.93 -16.43 -7.85
C GLY A 140 -5.36 -15.21 -8.55
N PHE A 141 -5.13 -14.16 -7.78
CA PHE A 141 -4.56 -12.89 -8.19
C PHE A 141 -3.55 -12.40 -7.15
N ASP A 142 -2.64 -11.55 -7.59
CA ASP A 142 -1.64 -10.92 -6.74
C ASP A 142 -2.01 -9.44 -6.52
N ILE A 143 -1.89 -8.96 -5.28
CA ILE A 143 -2.03 -7.56 -4.90
C ILE A 143 -0.79 -7.16 -4.12
N ILE A 144 -0.19 -6.02 -4.46
CA ILE A 144 1.02 -5.50 -3.81
C ILE A 144 0.95 -3.97 -3.66
N SER A 145 1.49 -3.48 -2.55
CA SER A 145 1.74 -2.07 -2.24
C SER A 145 3.27 -1.86 -2.14
N PRO A 146 3.78 -0.71 -2.63
CA PRO A 146 5.19 -0.31 -2.56
C PRO A 146 5.66 0.13 -1.15
N GLY A 147 4.83 -0.02 -0.12
CA GLY A 147 5.24 0.29 1.24
C GLY A 147 5.45 1.79 1.52
N SER A 148 6.39 2.09 2.41
CA SER A 148 6.84 3.42 2.81
C SER A 148 7.80 4.05 1.80
N ASP A 149 8.61 3.25 1.11
CA ASP A 149 9.78 3.75 0.39
C ASP A 149 9.48 4.25 -1.03
N GLY A 150 8.35 3.83 -1.62
CA GLY A 150 8.01 4.23 -2.98
C GLY A 150 8.14 3.16 -4.04
N ALA A 151 8.71 2.01 -3.70
CA ALA A 151 9.39 1.17 -4.65
C ALA A 151 9.21 -0.32 -4.34
N PHE A 152 9.49 -1.16 -5.33
CA PHE A 152 9.25 -2.59 -5.25
C PHE A 152 10.54 -3.38 -5.15
N GLY A 153 10.60 -4.22 -4.12
CA GLY A 153 11.68 -5.15 -3.82
C GLY A 153 12.99 -4.44 -3.47
N GLU A 154 14.00 -5.25 -3.20
CA GLU A 154 15.35 -4.79 -2.81
C GLU A 154 16.00 -3.80 -3.80
N GLU A 155 15.60 -3.83 -5.07
CA GLU A 155 16.20 -3.00 -6.13
C GLU A 155 15.52 -1.63 -6.29
N ASN A 156 14.53 -1.29 -5.45
CA ASN A 156 13.74 -0.07 -5.55
C ASN A 156 13.15 0.11 -6.97
N SER A 157 12.56 -0.95 -7.52
CA SER A 157 11.93 -0.92 -8.85
C SER A 157 10.69 -0.02 -8.85
N GLU A 158 10.45 0.70 -9.94
CA GLU A 158 9.23 1.52 -10.13
C GLU A 158 7.96 0.66 -10.27
N PHE A 159 8.09 -0.58 -10.73
CA PHE A 159 6.98 -1.51 -10.94
C PHE A 159 7.23 -2.85 -10.24
N PRO A 160 6.16 -3.56 -9.80
CA PRO A 160 6.32 -4.88 -9.19
C PRO A 160 6.99 -5.87 -10.14
N VAL A 161 7.85 -6.72 -9.58
CA VAL A 161 8.64 -7.72 -10.30
C VAL A 161 8.11 -9.13 -10.02
N ILE A 162 8.29 -10.05 -10.97
CA ILE A 162 7.82 -11.45 -10.85
C ILE A 162 8.86 -12.40 -10.26
N ASP A 163 9.63 -11.93 -9.29
CA ASP A 163 10.64 -12.72 -8.59
C ASP A 163 10.48 -12.56 -7.07
N ILE A 164 10.11 -13.64 -6.39
CA ILE A 164 9.86 -13.62 -4.94
C ILE A 164 11.14 -13.34 -4.14
N ALA A 165 12.31 -13.67 -4.70
CA ALA A 165 13.60 -13.43 -4.06
C ALA A 165 13.94 -11.93 -3.95
N LYS A 166 13.20 -11.06 -4.66
CA LYS A 166 13.32 -9.60 -4.55
C LYS A 166 12.57 -9.03 -3.34
N TYR A 167 11.72 -9.84 -2.72
CA TYR A 167 10.88 -9.42 -1.60
C TYR A 167 11.18 -10.18 -0.31
N LYS A 168 11.79 -11.36 -0.41
CA LYS A 168 12.13 -12.21 0.73
C LYS A 168 13.56 -12.74 0.65
N ASP A 169 14.21 -12.82 1.81
CA ASP A 169 15.51 -13.49 1.93
C ASP A 169 15.33 -14.98 1.64
N SER A 170 16.20 -15.53 0.79
CA SER A 170 16.17 -16.94 0.41
C SER A 170 16.52 -17.92 1.54
N THR A 171 17.09 -17.43 2.64
CA THR A 171 17.66 -18.22 3.74
C THR A 171 16.63 -18.51 4.83
N ASP A 172 15.93 -17.47 5.28
CA ASP A 172 14.96 -17.55 6.38
C ASP A 172 13.54 -17.17 5.95
N GLY A 173 13.36 -16.60 4.75
CA GLY A 173 12.07 -16.20 4.22
C GLY A 173 11.53 -14.90 4.82
N GLU A 174 12.35 -14.15 5.57
CA GLU A 174 11.98 -12.84 6.10
C GLU A 174 11.85 -11.82 4.97
N ALA A 175 10.99 -10.82 5.15
CA ALA A 175 10.82 -9.74 4.19
C ALA A 175 12.07 -8.85 4.21
N ILE A 176 12.61 -8.53 3.03
CA ILE A 176 13.82 -7.69 2.86
C ILE A 176 13.50 -6.26 2.45
N CYS A 177 12.22 -5.97 2.24
CA CYS A 177 11.66 -4.66 1.90
C CYS A 177 10.39 -4.42 2.72
N ASP A 178 9.86 -3.20 2.62
CA ASP A 178 8.65 -2.71 3.27
C ASP A 178 7.37 -2.91 2.43
N ASP A 179 7.50 -3.54 1.26
CA ASP A 179 6.37 -3.95 0.43
C ASP A 179 5.35 -4.77 1.21
N VAL A 180 4.07 -4.52 0.94
CA VAL A 180 2.96 -5.28 1.54
C VAL A 180 2.16 -5.95 0.44
N ALA A 181 2.10 -7.28 0.45
CA ALA A 181 1.38 -8.04 -0.57
C ALA A 181 0.55 -9.18 0.00
N ASN A 182 -0.40 -9.70 -0.79
CA ASN A 182 -1.20 -10.89 -0.42
C ASN A 182 -0.49 -12.23 -0.71
N PHE A 183 0.77 -12.18 -1.15
CA PHE A 183 1.63 -13.34 -1.41
C PHE A 183 2.96 -13.28 -0.63
N LEU A 184 3.17 -12.20 0.13
CA LEU A 184 4.30 -12.01 1.04
C LEU A 184 3.90 -12.42 2.47
#